data_AF-A0A9D9RHA0-F1
#
_entry.id   AF-A0A9D9RHA0-F1
#
_cell.length_a   1.000
_cell.length_b   1.000
_cell.length_c   1.000
_cell.angle_alpha   90.00
_cell.angle_beta   90.00
_cell.angle_gamma   90.00
#
_symmetry.space_group_name_H-M   'P 1'
#
loop_
_entity.id
_entity.type
_entity.pdbx_description
1 polymer ?
#
loop_
_entity_poly.entity_id
_entity_poly.type
_entity_poly.pdbx_seq_one_letter_code
_entity_poly.pdbx_strand_id
1 'polypeptide(L)'
;MKYLTLVFCAISLSGFAQKIHYKSILVDTHNDAPTACIEKKVSFDQDLTGINHSDLKRFKEGGLDYQLFSIWCDGEKVNPYAWAMREMDTIDA
;
A
#
# COMPACT_ATOMS: atom_id res chain seq x y z
N MET A 1 30.38 -17.57 18.14
CA MET A 1 30.18 -16.28 18.84
C MET A 1 30.04 -15.09 17.89
N LYS A 2 30.92 -14.89 16.91
CA LYS A 2 30.86 -13.75 15.95
C LYS A 2 29.51 -13.60 15.22
N TYR A 3 28.93 -14.70 14.74
CA TYR A 3 27.62 -14.71 14.08
C TYR A 3 26.46 -14.40 15.04
N LEU A 4 26.59 -14.82 16.31
CA LEU A 4 25.58 -14.56 17.33
C LEU A 4 25.48 -13.07 17.64
N THR A 5 26.62 -12.38 17.76
CA THR A 5 26.67 -10.92 17.93
C THR A 5 26.02 -10.17 16.76
N LEU A 6 26.26 -10.61 15.52
CA LEU A 6 25.64 -10.00 14.32
C LEU A 6 24.12 -10.17 14.32
N VAL A 7 23.62 -11.36 14.69
CA VAL A 7 22.18 -11.64 14.79
C VAL A 7 21.51 -10.75 15.86
N PHE A 8 22.12 -10.63 17.04
CA PHE A 8 21.59 -9.75 18.09
C PHE A 8 21.57 -8.27 17.68
N CYS A 9 22.59 -7.82 16.94
CA CYS A 9 22.64 -6.45 16.42
C CYS A 9 21.52 -6.20 15.41
N ALA A 10 21.28 -7.13 14.49
CA ALA A 10 20.19 -7.04 13.50
C ALA A 10 18.80 -6.98 14.14
N ILE A 11 18.54 -7.82 15.16
CA ILE A 11 17.26 -7.82 15.91
C ILE A 11 17.06 -6.51 16.67
N SER A 12 18.13 -5.96 17.25
CA SER A 12 18.07 -4.69 17.99
C SER A 12 17.77 -3.52 17.06
N LEU A 13 18.40 -3.50 15.88
CA LEU A 13 18.15 -2.49 14.84
C LEU A 13 16.74 -2.57 14.28
N SER A 14 16.22 -3.78 14.02
CA SER A 14 14.85 -3.94 13.53
C SER A 14 13.81 -3.48 14.56
N GLY A 15 13.97 -3.83 15.83
CA GLY A 15 13.10 -3.36 16.91
C GLY A 15 13.13 -1.84 17.08
N PHE A 16 14.30 -1.22 16.94
CA PHE A 16 14.43 0.24 16.98
C PHE A 16 13.74 0.93 15.79
N ALA A 17 13.95 0.42 14.57
CA ALA A 17 13.29 0.93 13.37
C ALA A 17 11.76 0.82 13.49
N GLN A 18 11.25 -0.31 13.96
CA GLN A 18 9.82 -0.53 14.17
C GLN A 18 9.25 0.43 15.21
N LYS A 19 10.01 0.73 16.27
CA LYS A 19 9.60 1.72 17.28
C LYS A 19 9.50 3.13 16.71
N ILE A 20 10.39 3.53 15.79
CA ILE A 20 10.28 4.84 15.12
C ILE A 20 9.07 4.84 14.19
N HIS A 21 8.91 3.78 13.39
CA HIS A 21 7.82 3.62 12.44
C HIS A 21 6.46 3.82 13.09
N TYR A 22 6.11 3.01 14.09
CA TYR A 22 4.80 3.09 14.77
C TYR A 22 4.65 4.28 15.74
N LYS A 23 5.69 5.11 15.91
CA LYS A 23 5.59 6.39 16.62
C LYS A 23 5.45 7.59 15.68
N SER A 24 5.63 7.37 14.39
CA SER A 24 5.57 8.40 13.36
C SER A 24 4.23 8.31 12.64
N ILE A 25 3.92 9.32 11.83
CA ILE A 25 2.83 9.26 10.86
C ILE A 25 3.42 8.81 9.53
N LEU A 26 3.01 7.64 9.03
CA LEU A 26 3.39 7.18 7.71
C LEU A 26 2.40 7.70 6.67
N VAL A 27 2.91 8.54 5.76
CA VAL A 27 2.17 9.04 4.61
C VAL A 27 2.80 8.47 3.35
N ASP A 28 2.10 7.55 2.69
CA ASP A 28 2.45 7.11 1.34
C ASP A 28 1.78 8.02 0.31
N THR A 29 2.56 8.48 -0.67
CA THR A 29 2.13 9.54 -1.60
C THR A 29 1.69 9.00 -2.95
N HIS A 30 1.83 7.70 -3.22
CA HIS A 30 1.50 7.13 -4.52
C HIS A 30 1.30 5.62 -4.47
N ASN A 31 0.08 5.16 -4.73
CA ASN A 31 -0.24 3.74 -4.84
C ASN A 31 -1.36 3.50 -5.87
N ASP A 32 -1.10 2.61 -6.83
CA ASP A 32 -2.02 2.24 -7.92
C ASP A 32 -3.06 1.18 -7.53
N ALA A 33 -3.35 1.01 -6.23
CA ALA A 33 -4.36 0.08 -5.76
C ALA A 33 -5.74 0.26 -6.44
N PRO A 34 -6.26 1.48 -6.71
CA PRO A 34 -7.54 1.64 -7.42
C PRO A 34 -7.52 1.02 -8.81
N THR A 35 -6.53 1.37 -9.64
CA THR A 35 -6.33 0.79 -10.98
C THR A 35 -6.24 -0.74 -10.90
N ALA A 36 -5.41 -1.26 -9.99
CA ALA A 36 -5.21 -2.70 -9.82
C ALA A 36 -6.51 -3.42 -9.40
N CYS A 37 -7.30 -2.83 -8.50
CA CYS A 37 -8.58 -3.39 -8.07
C CYS A 37 -9.62 -3.39 -9.20
N ILE A 38 -9.71 -2.31 -9.98
CA ILE A 38 -10.63 -2.22 -11.13
C ILE A 38 -10.26 -3.26 -12.19
N GLU A 39 -8.98 -3.35 -12.58
CA GLU A 39 -8.53 -4.25 -13.64
C GLU A 39 -8.63 -5.72 -13.24
N LYS A 40 -8.28 -6.05 -11.99
CA LYS A 40 -8.34 -7.42 -11.46
C LYS A 40 -9.73 -7.81 -10.96
N LYS A 41 -10.69 -6.87 -10.94
CA LYS A 41 -12.07 -7.06 -10.48
C LYS A 41 -12.15 -7.58 -9.04
N VAL A 42 -11.36 -7.01 -8.16
CA VAL A 42 -11.30 -7.36 -6.74
C VAL A 42 -11.62 -6.16 -5.86
N SER A 43 -12.12 -6.42 -4.65
CA SER A 43 -12.37 -5.38 -3.65
C SER A 43 -11.15 -5.21 -2.74
N PHE A 44 -10.84 -3.98 -2.35
CA PHE A 44 -9.63 -3.65 -1.58
C PHE A 44 -9.66 -4.15 -0.12
N ASP A 45 -10.86 -4.44 0.40
CA ASP A 45 -11.09 -4.96 1.75
C ASP A 45 -10.92 -6.49 1.86
N GLN A 46 -10.64 -7.17 0.75
CA GLN A 46 -10.34 -8.61 0.70
C GLN A 46 -8.87 -8.88 1.03
N ASP A 47 -8.53 -10.15 1.30
CA ASP A 47 -7.14 -10.58 1.31
C ASP A 47 -6.64 -10.66 -0.15
N LEU A 48 -5.75 -9.75 -0.51
CA LEU A 48 -5.19 -9.67 -1.86
C LEU A 48 -3.76 -10.24 -1.93
N THR A 49 -3.35 -11.08 -0.98
CA THR A 49 -2.04 -11.73 -0.99
C THR A 49 -1.84 -12.54 -2.28
N GLY A 50 -0.76 -12.25 -3.01
CA GLY A 50 -0.48 -12.87 -4.31
C GLY A 50 -1.30 -12.31 -5.48
N ILE A 51 -2.24 -11.39 -5.22
CA ILE A 51 -3.07 -10.72 -6.25
C ILE A 51 -2.65 -9.25 -6.39
N ASN A 52 -2.50 -8.54 -5.27
CA ASN A 52 -2.12 -7.13 -5.24
C ASN A 52 -1.04 -6.86 -4.17
N HIS A 53 -0.26 -5.80 -4.34
CA HIS A 53 0.75 -5.39 -3.35
C HIS A 53 0.13 -4.83 -2.08
N SER A 54 -1.12 -4.39 -2.16
CA SER A 54 -1.83 -3.69 -1.11
C SER A 54 -3.24 -4.24 -0.94
N ASP A 55 -3.68 -4.32 0.31
CA ASP A 55 -5.07 -4.46 0.72
C ASP A 55 -5.25 -3.74 2.07
N LEU A 56 -6.49 -3.52 2.45
CA LEU A 56 -6.85 -2.74 3.64
C LEU A 56 -6.24 -3.34 4.92
N LYS A 57 -6.22 -4.67 5.04
CA LYS A 57 -5.69 -5.37 6.22
C LYS A 57 -4.18 -5.15 6.33
N ARG A 58 -3.43 -5.34 5.23
CA ARG A 58 -1.97 -5.18 5.22
C ARG A 58 -1.52 -3.73 5.36
N PHE A 59 -2.31 -2.75 4.92
CA PHE A 59 -2.05 -1.34 5.24
C PHE A 59 -2.10 -1.08 6.74
N LYS A 60 -3.12 -1.60 7.42
CA LYS A 60 -3.24 -1.49 8.87
C LYS A 60 -2.12 -2.23 9.61
N GLU A 61 -1.80 -3.46 9.19
CA GLU A 61 -0.70 -4.24 9.78
C GLU A 61 0.66 -3.57 9.56
N GLY A 62 0.87 -2.99 8.37
CA GLY A 62 2.07 -2.24 8.00
C GLY A 62 2.21 -0.88 8.67
N GLY A 63 1.19 -0.39 9.40
CA GLY A 63 1.23 0.91 10.08
C GLY A 63 1.19 2.10 9.13
N LEU A 64 0.43 2.00 8.03
CA LEU A 64 0.16 3.13 7.13
C LEU A 64 -0.98 3.99 7.69
N ASP A 65 -0.74 5.29 7.87
CA ASP A 65 -1.74 6.22 8.41
C ASP A 65 -2.50 6.96 7.32
N TYR A 66 -1.80 7.39 6.26
CA TYR A 66 -2.39 8.10 5.12
C TYR A 66 -1.86 7.55 3.81
N GLN A 67 -2.76 7.32 2.87
CA GLN A 67 -2.44 6.93 1.50
C GLN A 67 -3.02 7.96 0.54
N LEU A 68 -2.17 8.58 -0.27
CA LEU A 68 -2.62 9.28 -1.47
C LEU A 68 -2.66 8.25 -2.60
N PHE A 69 -3.85 7.83 -2.98
CA PHE A 69 -4.02 6.91 -4.10
C PHE A 69 -3.77 7.61 -5.43
N SER A 70 -3.16 6.87 -6.34
CA SER A 70 -2.98 7.30 -7.72
C SER A 70 -4.33 7.20 -8.45
N ILE A 71 -4.72 8.28 -9.11
CA ILE A 71 -5.77 8.28 -10.13
C ILE A 71 -5.04 8.26 -11.47
N TRP A 72 -4.83 7.06 -12.02
CA TRP A 72 -4.02 6.84 -13.19
C TRP A 72 -4.89 6.73 -14.45
N CYS A 73 -4.57 7.55 -15.45
CA CYS A 73 -5.20 7.47 -16.76
C CYS A 73 -4.17 7.78 -17.85
N ASP A 74 -3.76 6.78 -18.61
CA ASP A 74 -2.89 6.94 -19.77
C ASP A 74 -3.68 7.25 -21.05
N GLY A 75 -2.96 7.44 -22.16
CA GLY A 75 -3.53 7.74 -23.47
C GLY A 75 -4.21 6.56 -24.17
N GLU A 76 -4.15 5.35 -23.61
CA GLU A 76 -4.72 4.14 -24.19
C GLU A 76 -6.10 3.77 -23.59
N LYS A 77 -6.48 4.40 -22.47
CA LYS A 77 -7.79 4.18 -21.85
C LYS A 77 -8.93 4.63 -22.76
N VAL A 78 -9.91 3.75 -22.95
CA VAL A 78 -11.17 4.11 -23.63
C VAL A 78 -11.94 5.08 -22.75
N ASN A 79 -12.28 6.25 -23.32
CA ASN A 79 -12.93 7.36 -22.60
C ASN A 79 -12.16 7.79 -21.32
N PRO A 80 -10.98 8.42 -21.47
CA PRO A 80 -10.05 8.74 -20.37
C PRO A 80 -10.68 9.49 -19.19
N TYR A 81 -11.58 10.43 -19.48
CA TYR A 81 -12.27 11.18 -18.44
C TYR A 81 -13.16 10.28 -17.58
N ALA A 82 -13.95 9.40 -18.22
CA ALA A 82 -14.81 8.46 -17.49
C ALA A 82 -13.98 7.42 -16.71
N TRP A 83 -12.80 7.05 -17.23
CA TRP A 83 -11.86 6.20 -16.50
C TRP A 83 -11.36 6.88 -15.22
N ALA A 84 -10.85 8.10 -15.31
CA ALA A 84 -10.39 8.86 -14.15
C ALA A 84 -11.50 9.05 -13.11
N MET A 85 -12.72 9.38 -13.54
CA MET A 85 -13.88 9.48 -12.66
C MET A 85 -14.17 8.16 -11.94
N ARG A 86 -14.14 7.02 -12.66
CA ARG A 86 -14.34 5.71 -12.06
C ARG A 86 -13.30 5.38 -10.99
N GLU A 87 -12.04 5.73 -11.23
CA GLU A 87 -10.99 5.52 -10.21
C GLU A 87 -11.25 6.38 -8.97
N MET A 88 -11.65 7.66 -9.13
CA MET A 88 -12.02 8.53 -8.02
C MET A 88 -13.21 7.98 -7.23
N ASP A 89 -14.26 7.55 -7.93
CA ASP A 89 -15.47 6.97 -7.33
C ASP A 89 -15.16 5.68 -6.54
N THR A 90 -14.13 4.93 -6.95
CA THR A 90 -13.72 3.68 -6.26
C THR A 90 -13.12 3.95 -4.88
N ILE A 91 -12.59 5.15 -4.64
CA ILE A 91 -11.98 5.53 -3.35
C ILE A 91 -13.00 6.19 -2.41
N ASP A 92 -14.00 6.90 -2.97
CA ASP A 92 -15.04 7.59 -2.20
C ASP A 92 -16.15 6.65 -1.69
N ALA A 93 -16.35 5.51 -2.36
CA ALA A 93 -17.42 4.54 -2.11
C ALA A 93 -17.21 3.65 -0.86
#